data_AF-A0A2T4Z715-F1
#
_entry.id   AF-A0A2T4Z715-F1
#
_cell.length_a   1.000
_cell.length_b   1.000
_cell.length_c   1.000
_cell.angle_alpha   90.00
_cell.angle_beta   90.00
_cell.angle_gamma   90.00
#
_symmetry.space_group_name_H-M   'P 1'
#
loop_
_entity.id
_entity.type
_entity.pdbx_description
1 polymer ?
#
loop_
_entity_poly.entity_id
_entity_poly.type
_entity_poly.pdbx_seq_one_letter_code
_entity_poly.pdbx_strand_id
1 'polypeptide(L)'
;MGAFSRCRTKRKRHPKKHSNKKMNHVLIYGKNGKRTVPIKTDPKGRPMVKCSKLKRPSCWKKRRSFRIPNNFRSDVLFSEEKIENIHVSSSIALPSQDTSHQLVYSYAIVNKGDYPVKAVVQISPDNSHFARDGDDVIPAGKTKALVPNRFLRFTRLVLSPTAEGHPTTVDVYFQTQTNGRKIH
;
A
#
# COMPACT_ATOMS: atom_id res chain seq x y z
N MET A 1 -59.21 -3.41 71.70
CA MET A 1 -58.73 -4.78 71.94
C MET A 1 -57.89 -5.19 70.74
N GLY A 2 -56.63 -5.62 70.95
CA GLY A 2 -55.75 -6.03 69.84
C GLY A 2 -54.25 -5.97 70.17
N ALA A 3 -53.83 -6.91 71.01
CA ALA A 3 -52.50 -7.39 71.41
C ALA A 3 -51.20 -6.71 70.88
N PHE A 4 -50.36 -6.35 71.87
CA PHE A 4 -48.91 -6.38 71.79
C PHE A 4 -48.38 -7.81 71.53
N SER A 5 -47.38 -7.98 70.67
CA SER A 5 -46.39 -9.04 70.83
C SER A 5 -44.98 -8.49 70.61
N ARG A 6 -44.14 -8.61 71.64
CA ARG A 6 -42.69 -8.41 71.56
C ARG A 6 -42.06 -9.70 71.06
N CYS A 7 -41.13 -9.63 70.12
CA CYS A 7 -40.13 -10.67 69.96
C CYS A 7 -38.74 -10.06 69.77
N ARG A 8 -37.79 -10.59 70.56
CA ARG A 8 -36.47 -10.04 70.86
C ARG A 8 -35.44 -10.80 70.03
N THR A 9 -34.61 -10.15 69.22
CA THR A 9 -33.38 -10.81 68.71
C THR A 9 -32.20 -9.87 68.45
N LYS A 10 -31.15 -10.12 69.24
CA LYS A 10 -29.70 -10.10 68.96
C LYS A 10 -29.07 -8.85 68.33
N ARG A 11 -28.38 -8.09 69.20
CA ARG A 11 -27.23 -7.23 68.86
C ARG A 11 -26.25 -7.99 67.96
N LYS A 12 -26.06 -7.52 66.72
CA LYS A 12 -24.84 -7.80 65.93
C LYS A 12 -24.01 -6.53 65.88
N ARG A 13 -22.80 -6.59 66.43
CA ARG A 13 -21.79 -5.54 66.34
C ARG A 13 -21.47 -5.32 64.87
N HIS A 14 -21.67 -4.10 64.38
CA HIS A 14 -21.26 -3.73 63.03
C HIS A 14 -19.73 -3.62 62.98
N PRO A 15 -19.06 -4.29 62.02
CA PRO A 15 -17.63 -4.11 61.81
C PRO A 15 -17.38 -2.69 61.30
N LYS A 16 -16.39 -2.01 61.90
CA LYS A 16 -15.87 -0.72 61.44
C LYS A 16 -15.40 -0.88 60.00
N LYS A 17 -16.17 -0.36 59.03
CA LYS A 17 -15.69 -0.19 57.66
C LYS A 17 -14.80 1.04 57.65
N HIS A 18 -13.51 0.81 57.43
CA HIS A 18 -12.54 1.84 57.08
C HIS A 18 -13.12 2.74 55.99
N SER A 19 -13.12 4.05 56.27
CA SER A 19 -13.49 5.09 55.31
C SER A 19 -12.45 5.10 54.19
N ASN A 20 -12.70 4.36 53.12
CA ASN A 20 -11.91 4.51 51.91
C ASN A 20 -12.24 5.87 51.29
N LYS A 21 -11.20 6.72 51.26
CA LYS A 21 -11.10 8.00 50.55
C LYS A 21 -12.04 8.04 49.34
N LYS A 22 -12.99 8.97 49.34
CA LYS A 22 -13.71 9.38 48.13
C LYS A 22 -12.69 9.99 47.17
N MET A 23 -12.17 9.21 46.23
CA MET A 23 -11.55 9.79 45.05
C MET A 23 -12.67 10.29 44.15
N ASN A 24 -12.60 11.57 43.80
CA ASN A 24 -13.47 12.24 42.85
C ASN A 24 -13.28 11.58 41.48
N HIS A 25 -14.08 10.55 41.17
CA HIS A 25 -14.03 9.91 39.87
C HIS A 25 -14.74 10.82 38.87
N VAL A 26 -13.98 11.44 37.95
CA VAL A 26 -14.57 12.08 36.78
C VAL A 26 -15.21 10.97 35.94
N LEU A 27 -16.54 10.99 35.81
CA LEU A 27 -17.29 10.05 34.99
C LEU A 27 -17.54 10.70 33.63
N ILE A 28 -16.83 10.22 32.61
CA ILE A 28 -17.06 10.63 31.23
C ILE A 28 -18.15 9.74 30.66
N TYR A 29 -19.18 10.33 30.05
CA TYR A 29 -20.30 9.59 29.45
C TYR A 29 -20.22 9.61 27.92
N GLY A 30 -20.61 8.50 27.28
CA GLY A 30 -20.72 8.34 25.83
C GLY A 30 -22.14 7.93 25.41
N LYS A 31 -22.54 8.25 24.18
CA LYS A 31 -23.89 7.97 23.66
C LYS A 31 -23.89 6.75 22.73
N ASN A 32 -24.50 5.65 23.17
CA ASN A 32 -24.61 4.43 22.35
C ASN A 32 -25.93 4.39 21.57
N GLY A 33 -26.14 5.38 20.70
CA GLY A 33 -27.29 5.50 19.78
C GLY A 33 -28.66 5.76 20.42
N LYS A 34 -28.98 5.18 21.59
CA LYS A 34 -30.26 5.33 22.29
C LYS A 34 -30.14 5.79 23.75
N ARG A 35 -28.99 5.61 24.39
CA ARG A 35 -28.77 5.97 25.80
C ARG A 35 -27.35 6.48 26.05
N THR A 36 -27.25 7.39 27.01
CA THR A 36 -25.99 7.91 27.55
C THR A 36 -25.50 6.95 28.62
N VAL A 37 -24.29 6.40 28.45
CA VAL A 37 -23.69 5.41 29.35
C VAL A 37 -22.29 5.85 29.77
N PRO A 38 -21.85 5.59 31.02
CA PRO A 38 -20.50 5.94 31.45
C PRO A 38 -19.46 5.14 30.66
N ILE A 39 -18.46 5.83 30.14
CA ILE A 39 -17.30 5.22 29.48
C ILE A 39 -16.47 4.56 30.59
N LYS A 40 -16.28 3.25 30.47
CA LYS A 40 -15.46 2.50 31.42
C LYS A 40 -13.99 2.81 31.14
N THR A 41 -13.20 3.01 32.19
CA THR A 41 -11.75 3.20 32.11
C THR A 41 -11.02 2.03 32.78
N ASP A 42 -9.79 1.78 32.37
CA ASP A 42 -8.89 0.84 33.05
C ASP A 42 -8.34 1.46 34.36
N PRO A 43 -7.64 0.69 35.22
CA PRO A 43 -7.04 1.23 36.44
C PRO A 43 -6.00 2.34 36.22
N LYS A 44 -5.55 2.54 34.98
CA LYS A 44 -4.63 3.61 34.56
C LYS A 44 -5.35 4.82 33.96
N GLY A 45 -6.69 4.86 34.00
CA GLY A 45 -7.52 5.97 33.53
C GLY A 45 -7.78 6.02 32.02
N ARG A 46 -7.42 5.00 31.25
CA ARG A 46 -7.60 4.96 29.78
C ARG A 46 -8.99 4.41 29.42
N PRO A 47 -9.67 4.95 28.40
CA PRO A 47 -10.96 4.43 27.95
C PRO A 47 -10.87 2.96 27.53
N MET A 48 -11.71 2.12 28.12
CA MET A 48 -11.86 0.73 27.71
C MET A 48 -12.84 0.63 26.55
N VAL A 49 -12.31 0.33 25.37
CA VAL A 49 -13.12 -0.02 24.20
C VAL A 49 -13.65 -1.44 24.39
N LYS A 50 -14.90 -1.58 24.85
CA LYS A 50 -15.62 -2.84 24.75
C LYS A 50 -16.19 -2.96 23.36
N CYS A 51 -15.56 -3.77 22.51
CA CYS A 51 -16.18 -4.24 21.29
C CYS A 51 -17.40 -5.07 21.70
N SER A 52 -18.60 -4.48 21.67
CA SER A 52 -19.82 -5.24 21.86
C SER A 52 -19.85 -6.24 20.72
N LYS A 53 -19.71 -7.53 21.03
CA LYS A 53 -19.90 -8.61 20.06
C LYS A 53 -21.22 -8.30 19.35
N LEU A 54 -21.14 -7.84 18.10
CA LEU A 54 -22.31 -7.70 17.25
C LEU A 54 -22.96 -9.08 17.28
N LYS A 55 -24.14 -9.19 17.88
CA LYS A 55 -24.93 -10.41 17.81
C LYS A 55 -25.22 -10.60 16.34
N ARG A 56 -24.42 -11.47 15.70
CA ARG A 56 -24.58 -11.82 14.29
C ARG A 56 -26.06 -12.20 14.09
N PRO A 57 -26.79 -11.55 13.17
CA PRO A 57 -28.16 -11.94 12.88
C PRO A 57 -28.17 -13.43 12.52
N SER A 58 -29.20 -14.15 12.96
CA SER A 58 -29.29 -15.62 12.86
C SER A 58 -29.16 -16.14 11.42
N CYS A 59 -29.43 -15.30 10.42
CA CYS A 59 -29.23 -15.60 8.99
C CYS A 59 -27.75 -15.83 8.60
N TRP A 60 -26.77 -15.45 9.43
CA TRP A 60 -25.34 -15.68 9.16
C TRP A 60 -24.81 -17.01 9.69
N LYS A 61 -25.63 -17.83 10.36
CA LYS A 61 -25.21 -19.16 10.83
C LYS A 61 -25.21 -20.25 9.74
N LYS A 62 -25.63 -19.94 8.51
CA LYS A 62 -25.59 -20.86 7.35
C LYS A 62 -24.90 -20.26 6.13
N ARG A 63 -23.81 -19.50 6.33
CA ARG A 63 -22.89 -19.22 5.22
C ARG A 63 -21.60 -19.98 5.52
N ARG A 64 -21.36 -21.05 4.75
CA ARG A 64 -20.02 -21.56 4.44
C ARG A 64 -19.06 -20.39 4.45
N SER A 65 -17.88 -20.57 5.06
CA SER A 65 -16.77 -19.61 5.07
C SER A 65 -16.95 -18.57 3.96
N PHE A 66 -17.32 -17.35 4.34
CA PHE A 66 -17.36 -16.25 3.39
C PHE A 66 -15.89 -16.00 3.03
N ARG A 67 -15.35 -16.84 2.14
CA ARG A 67 -14.17 -16.51 1.37
C ARG A 67 -14.59 -15.22 0.70
N ILE A 68 -13.94 -14.13 1.08
CA ILE A 68 -13.92 -12.95 0.22
C ILE A 68 -13.60 -13.53 -1.16
N PRO A 69 -14.50 -13.40 -2.15
CA PRO A 69 -14.22 -13.97 -3.45
C PRO A 69 -12.87 -13.40 -3.90
N ASN A 70 -11.94 -14.28 -4.30
CA ASN A 70 -10.60 -13.89 -4.76
C ASN A 70 -10.64 -12.83 -5.89
N ASN A 71 -11.81 -12.59 -6.48
CA ASN A 71 -12.11 -11.57 -7.49
C ASN A 71 -11.80 -10.12 -7.13
N PHE A 72 -11.45 -9.78 -5.88
CA PHE A 72 -11.02 -8.43 -5.47
C PHE A 72 -9.51 -8.30 -5.23
N ARG A 73 -8.71 -9.35 -5.46
CA ARG A 73 -7.27 -9.17 -5.57
C ARG A 73 -6.98 -8.71 -7.00
N SER A 74 -6.61 -7.44 -7.16
CA SER A 74 -5.88 -7.01 -8.35
C SER A 74 -4.54 -7.74 -8.32
N ASP A 75 -4.37 -8.76 -9.15
CA ASP A 75 -3.07 -9.39 -9.29
C ASP A 75 -2.19 -8.40 -10.07
N VAL A 76 -1.03 -8.07 -9.51
CA VAL A 76 -0.01 -7.33 -10.25
C VAL A 76 0.63 -8.31 -11.23
N LEU A 77 0.47 -8.06 -12.52
CA LEU A 77 1.09 -8.86 -13.57
C LEU A 77 2.40 -8.21 -13.99
N PHE A 78 3.46 -8.99 -14.01
CA PHE A 78 4.76 -8.59 -14.55
C PHE A 78 4.85 -8.97 -16.03
N SER A 79 5.36 -8.06 -16.85
CA SER A 79 5.76 -8.35 -18.23
C SER A 79 7.13 -7.74 -18.54
N GLU A 80 7.83 -8.35 -19.49
CA GLU A 80 9.13 -7.90 -19.96
C GLU A 80 9.20 -8.00 -21.48
N GLU A 81 9.73 -6.96 -22.11
CA GLU A 81 10.14 -6.94 -23.51
C GLU A 81 11.64 -6.64 -23.56
N LYS A 82 12.38 -7.35 -24.41
CA LYS A 82 13.84 -7.21 -24.49
C LYS A 82 14.30 -6.93 -25.91
N ILE A 83 15.30 -6.07 -26.02
CA ILE A 83 16.00 -5.76 -27.26
C ILE A 83 17.49 -5.91 -26.95
N GLU A 84 18.12 -6.91 -27.56
CA GLU A 84 19.51 -7.28 -27.29
C GLU A 84 20.42 -6.87 -28.45
N ASN A 85 21.71 -6.72 -28.15
CA ASN A 85 22.80 -6.44 -29.10
C ASN A 85 22.58 -5.16 -29.92
N ILE A 86 22.08 -4.10 -29.27
CA ILE A 86 21.90 -2.80 -29.90
C ILE A 86 23.27 -2.15 -30.06
N HIS A 87 23.68 -1.92 -31.30
CA HIS A 87 24.93 -1.21 -31.61
C HIS A 87 24.68 0.30 -31.67
N VAL A 88 25.22 1.03 -30.70
CA VAL A 88 25.04 2.47 -30.53
C VAL A 88 26.28 3.20 -31.06
N SER A 89 26.29 3.53 -32.36
CA SER A 89 27.34 4.37 -32.98
C SER A 89 26.95 5.85 -33.09
N SER A 90 25.65 6.13 -33.13
CA SER A 90 25.06 7.47 -33.15
C SER A 90 23.82 7.49 -32.26
N SER A 91 23.16 8.64 -32.15
CA SER A 91 21.90 8.75 -31.41
C SER A 91 20.80 7.96 -32.11
N ILE A 92 20.28 6.92 -31.44
CA ILE A 92 19.22 6.06 -31.94
C ILE A 92 18.03 6.05 -30.98
N ALA A 93 16.82 6.12 -31.52
CA ALA A 93 15.59 5.98 -30.76
C ALA A 93 15.08 4.54 -30.90
N LEU A 94 14.82 3.88 -29.77
CA LEU A 94 14.18 2.57 -29.75
C LEU A 94 12.66 2.71 -30.03
N PRO A 95 11.99 1.62 -30.45
CA PRO A 95 10.54 1.63 -30.63
C PRO A 95 9.82 2.11 -29.37
N SER A 96 8.75 2.87 -29.58
CA SER A 96 7.89 3.36 -28.50
C SER A 96 7.00 2.26 -27.93
N GLN A 97 6.79 2.27 -26.62
CA GLN A 97 5.86 1.40 -25.91
C GLN A 97 4.59 2.16 -25.52
N ASP A 98 3.42 1.55 -25.70
CA ASP A 98 2.16 2.07 -25.16
C ASP A 98 2.05 1.66 -23.68
N THR A 99 2.18 2.65 -22.80
CA THR A 99 2.13 2.53 -21.34
C THR A 99 0.76 2.89 -20.72
N SER A 100 -0.30 2.99 -21.52
CA SER A 100 -1.64 3.38 -21.05
C SER A 100 -2.26 2.49 -19.96
N HIS A 101 -1.86 1.22 -19.88
CA HIS A 101 -2.40 0.23 -18.95
C HIS A 101 -1.41 -0.21 -17.86
N GLN A 102 -0.23 0.41 -17.83
CA GLN A 102 0.89 0.07 -16.98
C GLN A 102 0.86 0.96 -15.74
N LEU A 103 0.96 0.34 -14.56
CA LEU A 103 1.05 1.05 -13.28
C LEU A 103 2.45 1.60 -13.05
N VAL A 104 3.45 0.77 -13.32
CA VAL A 104 4.87 1.07 -13.15
C VAL A 104 5.62 0.42 -14.30
N TYR A 105 6.63 1.11 -14.80
CA TYR A 105 7.51 0.59 -15.83
C TYR A 105 8.91 1.17 -15.67
N SER A 106 9.90 0.42 -16.15
CA SER A 106 11.31 0.80 -16.08
C SER A 106 12.08 0.21 -17.24
N TYR A 107 13.13 0.93 -17.66
CA TYR A 107 14.12 0.42 -18.60
C TYR A 107 15.36 -0.04 -17.82
N ALA A 108 15.66 -1.34 -17.82
CA ALA A 108 16.96 -1.83 -17.40
C ALA A 108 17.88 -1.88 -18.62
N ILE A 109 19.03 -1.21 -18.50
CA ILE A 109 19.95 -0.97 -19.61
C ILE A 109 21.29 -1.59 -19.21
N VAL A 110 21.72 -2.59 -19.96
CA VAL A 110 22.99 -3.31 -19.75
C VAL A 110 23.96 -2.88 -20.83
N ASN A 111 24.97 -2.10 -20.44
CA ASN A 111 26.05 -1.73 -21.35
C ASN A 111 27.09 -2.84 -21.39
N LYS A 112 27.16 -3.58 -22.50
CA LYS A 112 28.08 -4.71 -22.71
C LYS A 112 29.37 -4.30 -23.41
N GLY A 113 29.44 -3.09 -23.98
CA GLY A 113 30.63 -2.61 -24.65
C GLY A 113 31.56 -1.83 -23.73
N ASP A 114 32.63 -1.32 -24.34
CA ASP A 114 33.80 -0.75 -23.65
C ASP A 114 33.67 0.75 -23.34
N TYR A 115 32.63 1.41 -23.88
CA TYR A 115 32.44 2.85 -23.77
C TYR A 115 31.11 3.21 -23.10
N PRO A 116 31.05 4.31 -22.34
CA PRO A 116 29.82 4.75 -21.69
C PRO A 116 28.75 5.19 -22.70
N VAL A 117 27.50 4.83 -22.44
CA VAL A 117 26.34 5.24 -23.23
C VAL A 117 25.44 6.17 -22.43
N LYS A 118 24.92 7.22 -23.06
CA LYS A 118 23.88 8.06 -22.50
C LYS A 118 22.52 7.53 -22.92
N ALA A 119 21.66 7.26 -21.94
CA ALA A 119 20.28 6.86 -22.17
C ALA A 119 19.32 7.95 -21.70
N VAL A 120 18.33 8.26 -22.54
CA VAL A 120 17.33 9.29 -22.30
C VAL A 120 15.95 8.68 -22.48
N VAL A 121 15.14 8.71 -21.43
CA VAL A 121 13.72 8.39 -21.51
C VAL A 121 12.98 9.59 -22.10
N GLN A 122 12.16 9.32 -23.11
CA GLN A 122 11.22 10.28 -23.66
C GLN A 122 9.80 9.79 -23.49
N ILE A 123 8.89 10.71 -23.21
CA ILE A 123 7.46 10.46 -23.02
C ILE A 123 6.63 11.28 -24.00
N SER A 124 5.48 10.76 -24.43
CA SER A 124 4.62 11.38 -25.43
C SER A 124 3.14 11.07 -25.19
N PRO A 125 2.22 12.02 -25.43
CA PRO A 125 0.79 11.75 -25.37
C PRO A 125 0.25 11.03 -26.62
N ASP A 126 0.89 11.20 -27.78
CA ASP A 126 0.36 10.85 -29.11
C ASP A 126 1.33 10.04 -29.99
N ASN A 127 2.46 9.63 -29.44
CA ASN A 127 3.54 8.91 -30.12
C ASN A 127 4.24 9.70 -31.24
N SER A 128 4.03 11.03 -31.30
CA SER A 128 4.63 11.92 -32.30
C SER A 128 5.44 13.02 -31.63
N HIS A 129 4.91 13.63 -30.58
CA HIS A 129 5.55 14.71 -29.83
C HIS A 129 6.17 14.17 -28.55
N PHE A 130 7.50 14.04 -28.55
CA PHE A 130 8.26 13.48 -27.43
C PHE A 130 8.94 14.55 -26.60
N ALA A 131 8.76 14.48 -25.28
CA ALA A 131 9.46 15.29 -24.29
C ALA A 131 10.48 14.43 -23.52
N ARG A 132 11.62 15.00 -23.15
CA ARG A 132 12.61 14.35 -22.28
C ARG A 132 12.10 14.31 -20.84
N ASP A 133 12.17 13.13 -20.23
CA ASP A 133 11.70 12.94 -18.86
C ASP A 133 12.82 12.68 -17.86
N GLY A 134 13.68 11.71 -18.15
CA GLY A 134 14.84 11.35 -17.32
C GLY A 134 15.98 10.84 -18.18
N ASP A 135 17.19 10.92 -17.66
CA ASP A 135 18.38 10.42 -18.34
C ASP A 135 19.47 10.03 -17.36
N ASP A 136 20.36 9.17 -17.83
CA ASP A 136 21.57 8.79 -17.11
C ASP A 136 22.66 8.34 -18.10
N VAL A 137 23.90 8.34 -17.63
CA VAL A 137 25.04 7.74 -18.31
C VAL A 137 25.31 6.38 -17.69
N ILE A 138 25.34 5.35 -18.53
CA ILE A 138 25.61 3.97 -18.15
C ILE A 138 27.08 3.67 -18.49
N PRO A 139 27.96 3.52 -17.49
CA PRO A 139 29.35 3.17 -17.72
C PRO A 139 29.50 1.83 -18.44
N ALA A 140 30.65 1.62 -19.08
CA ALA A 140 31.01 0.35 -19.71
C ALA A 140 30.91 -0.84 -18.75
N GLY A 141 30.37 -1.96 -19.21
CA GLY A 141 30.18 -3.17 -18.40
C GLY A 141 29.23 -3.02 -17.21
N LYS A 142 28.44 -1.94 -17.13
CA LYS A 142 27.50 -1.69 -16.04
C LYS A 142 26.06 -1.78 -16.50
N THR A 143 25.19 -2.03 -15.52
CA THR A 143 23.74 -2.02 -15.68
C THR A 143 23.16 -0.89 -14.86
N LYS A 144 22.19 -0.17 -15.43
CA LYS A 144 21.39 0.82 -14.71
C LYS A 144 19.92 0.68 -15.06
N ALA A 145 19.05 1.06 -14.12
CA ALA A 145 17.62 1.14 -14.33
C ALA A 145 17.17 2.61 -14.40
N LEU A 146 16.37 2.92 -15.42
CA LEU A 146 15.71 4.21 -15.58
C LEU A 146 14.21 4.04 -15.37
N VAL A 147 13.68 4.76 -14.38
CA VAL A 147 12.26 4.85 -14.08
C VAL A 147 11.77 6.23 -14.51
N PRO A 148 10.71 6.32 -15.32
CA PRO A 148 10.16 7.61 -15.71
C PRO A 148 9.53 8.34 -14.52
N ASN A 149 9.80 9.63 -14.42
CA ASN A 149 9.33 10.52 -13.37
C ASN A 149 7.89 10.98 -13.60
N ARG A 150 7.44 10.98 -14.86
CA ARG A 150 6.10 11.41 -15.26
C ARG A 150 5.45 10.37 -16.15
N PHE A 151 4.13 10.32 -16.08
CA PHE A 151 3.32 9.39 -16.85
C PHE A 151 2.70 10.08 -18.07
N LEU A 152 2.95 9.52 -19.26
CA LEU A 152 2.17 9.75 -20.47
C LEU A 152 1.91 8.40 -21.16
N ARG A 153 1.02 8.41 -22.16
CA ARG A 153 0.58 7.20 -22.84
C ARG A 153 1.71 6.46 -23.54
N PHE A 154 2.64 7.16 -24.18
CA PHE A 154 3.74 6.55 -24.90
C PHE A 154 5.06 6.91 -24.24
N THR A 155 5.97 5.95 -24.22
CA THR A 155 7.35 6.13 -23.77
C THR A 155 8.29 5.52 -24.80
N ARG A 156 9.51 6.03 -24.89
CA ARG A 156 10.60 5.39 -25.63
C ARG A 156 11.94 5.70 -25.00
N LEU A 157 12.93 4.87 -25.30
CA LEU A 157 14.31 5.09 -24.89
C LEU A 157 15.15 5.58 -26.08
N VAL A 158 15.94 6.61 -25.87
CA VAL A 158 16.95 7.09 -26.82
C VAL A 158 18.33 6.79 -26.26
N LEU A 159 19.15 6.11 -27.04
CA LEU A 159 20.53 5.79 -26.69
C LEU A 159 21.48 6.61 -27.57
N SER A 160 22.54 7.15 -26.97
CA SER A 160 23.54 7.94 -27.67
C SER A 160 24.92 7.66 -27.09
N PRO A 161 25.98 7.60 -27.92
CA PRO A 161 27.34 7.49 -27.40
C PRO A 161 27.70 8.78 -26.65
N THR A 162 28.52 8.67 -25.60
CA THR A 162 28.94 9.86 -24.81
C THR A 162 29.96 10.72 -25.56
N ALA A 163 30.70 10.12 -26.49
CA ALA A 163 31.68 10.78 -27.35
C ALA A 163 31.68 10.16 -28.75
N GLU A 164 32.02 10.95 -29.77
CA GLU A 164 32.11 10.47 -31.15
C GLU A 164 33.22 9.42 -31.31
N GLY A 165 33.01 8.45 -32.21
CA GLY A 165 33.99 7.38 -32.44
C GLY A 165 34.05 6.29 -31.37
N HIS A 166 33.20 6.36 -30.34
CA HIS A 166 33.11 5.38 -29.25
C HIS A 166 31.80 4.59 -29.31
N PRO A 167 31.62 3.71 -30.32
CA PRO A 167 30.42 2.87 -30.40
C PRO A 167 30.39 1.87 -29.25
N THR A 168 29.20 1.52 -28.78
CA THR A 168 29.03 0.49 -27.74
C THR A 168 27.82 -0.38 -27.98
N THR A 169 27.84 -1.58 -27.40
CA THR A 169 26.76 -2.56 -27.51
C THR A 169 25.95 -2.59 -26.23
N VAL A 170 24.63 -2.50 -26.35
CA VAL A 170 23.71 -2.37 -25.22
C VAL A 170 22.56 -3.37 -25.36
N ASP A 171 22.14 -3.95 -24.24
CA ASP A 171 20.85 -4.65 -24.13
C ASP A 171 19.87 -3.81 -23.31
N VAL A 172 18.62 -3.77 -23.73
CA VAL A 172 17.56 -3.03 -23.05
C VAL A 172 16.40 -3.95 -22.73
N TYR A 173 15.98 -3.93 -21.48
CA TYR A 173 14.82 -4.64 -20.96
C TYR A 173 13.79 -3.61 -20.52
N PHE A 174 12.63 -3.62 -21.17
CA PHE A 174 11.47 -2.87 -20.76
C PHE A 174 10.59 -3.74 -19.87
N GLN A 175 10.55 -3.42 -18.59
CA GLN A 175 9.82 -4.17 -17.57
C GLN A 175 8.62 -3.37 -17.10
N THR A 176 7.46 -4.02 -16.97
CA THR A 176 6.23 -3.35 -16.54
C THR A 176 5.44 -4.16 -15.53
N GLN A 177 4.63 -3.44 -14.76
CA GLN A 177 3.61 -3.99 -13.88
C GLN A 177 2.26 -3.44 -14.28
N THR A 178 1.28 -4.32 -14.53
CA THR A 178 -0.10 -3.96 -14.86
C THR A 178 -1.07 -4.51 -13.81
N ASN A 179 -2.25 -3.89 -13.71
CA ASN A 179 -3.36 -4.50 -12.98
C ASN A 179 -4.04 -5.52 -13.88
N GLY A 180 -4.09 -6.78 -13.47
CA GLY A 180 -4.78 -7.81 -14.21
C GLY A 180 -5.41 -8.89 -13.32
N ARG A 181 -6.25 -9.71 -13.95
CA ARG A 181 -6.57 -11.05 -13.44
C ARG A 181 -5.75 -12.02 -14.27
N LYS A 182 -5.01 -12.94 -13.63
CA LYS A 182 -4.48 -14.10 -14.36
C LYS A 182 -5.67 -14.89 -14.92
N ILE A 183 -5.84 -14.87 -16.23
CA ILE A 183 -6.75 -15.81 -16.90
C ILE A 183 -5.96 -17.12 -16.96
N HIS A 184 -6.39 -18.11 -16.17
CA HIS A 184 -5.88 -19.47 -16.19
C HIS A 184 -6.60 -20.29 -17.26
#